data_AF-A0A2S9FQN5-F1
#
_entry.id   AF-A0A2S9FQN5-F1
#
_cell.length_a   1.000
_cell.length_b   1.000
_cell.length_c   1.000
_cell.angle_alpha   90.00
_cell.angle_beta   90.00
_cell.angle_gamma   90.00
#
_symmetry.space_group_name_H-M   'P 1'
#
loop_
_entity.id
_entity.type
_entity.pdbx_description
1 polymer ?
#
loop_
_entity_poly.entity_id
_entity_poly.type
_entity_poly.pdbx_seq_one_letter_code
_entity_poly.pdbx_strand_id
1 'polypeptide(L)' 'GATSAGGTGLGLAIARWAVELHGGTIEVMDIRHGCRIGVTIPAPNADQESR' A
#
# COMPACT_ATOMS: atom_id res chain seq x y z
N GLY A 1 -13.16 12.86 -18.76
CA GLY A 1 -12.37 12.26 -17.67
C GLY A 1 -12.96 12.74 -16.37
N ALA A 2 -13.62 11.86 -15.63
CA ALA A 2 -14.21 12.18 -14.33
C ALA A 2 -13.49 11.34 -13.28
N THR A 3 -12.60 11.98 -12.53
CA THR A 3 -11.90 11.46 -11.37
C THR A 3 -12.88 11.38 -10.20
N SER A 4 -13.84 10.46 -10.25
CA SER A 4 -14.73 10.19 -9.13
C SER A 4 -14.12 9.11 -8.24
N ALA A 5 -12.99 9.44 -7.61
CA ALA A 5 -12.59 8.75 -6.39
C ALA A 5 -13.58 9.20 -5.29
N GLY A 6 -14.66 8.44 -5.14
CA GLY A 6 -15.55 8.59 -4.00
C GLY A 6 -14.74 8.41 -2.71
N GLY A 7 -14.52 9.51 -1.99
CA GLY A 7 -13.85 9.53 -0.69
C GLY A 7 -12.60 10.41 -0.66
N THR A 8 -12.76 11.73 -0.74
CA THR A 8 -11.83 12.80 -0.29
C THR A 8 -10.32 12.72 -0.63
N GLY A 9 -9.84 11.72 -1.37
CA GLY A 9 -8.41 11.43 -1.56
C GLY A 9 -7.70 10.85 -0.32
N LEU A 10 -8.42 10.58 0.78
CA LEU A 10 -7.79 10.16 2.04
C LEU A 10 -7.38 8.69 2.07
N GLY A 11 -8.14 7.80 1.41
CA GLY A 11 -7.91 6.35 1.50
C GLY A 11 -6.51 5.93 1.05
N LEU A 12 -6.03 6.47 -0.08
CA LEU A 12 -4.67 6.18 -0.57
C LEU A 12 -3.60 6.83 0.32
N ALA A 13 -3.85 8.01 0.87
CA ALA A 13 -2.93 8.68 1.79
C ALA A 13 -2.74 7.86 3.08
N ILE A 14 -3.82 7.31 3.63
CA ILE A 14 -3.79 6.44 4.82
C ILE A 14 -3.04 5.13 4.50
N ALA A 15 -3.36 4.49 3.37
CA ALA A 15 -2.69 3.26 2.95
C ALA A 15 -1.18 3.48 2.74
N ARG A 16 -0.79 4.59 2.09
CA ARG A 16 0.61 4.97 1.90
C ARG A 16 1.32 5.18 3.23
N TRP A 17 0.72 5.94 4.15
CA TRP A 17 1.28 6.14 5.50
C TRP A 17 1.48 4.81 6.23
N ALA A 18 0.47 3.93 6.23
CA ALA A 18 0.57 2.64 6.88
C ALA A 18 1.71 1.80 6.28
N VAL A 19 1.84 1.75 4.97
CA VAL A 19 2.92 0.99 4.30
C VAL A 19 4.30 1.56 4.62
N GLU A 20 4.45 2.89 4.58
CA GLU A 20 5.70 3.57 4.94
C GLU A 20 6.09 3.31 6.41
N LEU A 21 5.12 3.32 7.32
CA LEU A 21 5.35 3.01 8.74
C LEU A 21 5.93 1.60 8.95
N HIS A 22 5.51 0.63 8.12
CA HIS A 22 6.03 -0.73 8.17
C HIS A 22 7.31 -0.91 7.34
N GLY A 23 7.89 0.16 6.78
CA GLY A 23 9.08 0.08 5.92
C GLY A 23 8.83 -0.61 4.58
N GLY A 24 7.57 -0.64 4.13
CA GLY A 24 7.16 -1.28 2.90
C GLY A 24 7.04 -0.33 1.70
N THR A 25 6.54 -0.85 0.60
CA THR A 25 6.26 -0.12 -0.65
C THR A 25 4.82 -0.35 -1.13
N ILE A 26 4.23 0.67 -1.76
CA ILE A 26 2.90 0.63 -2.37
C ILE A 26 2.98 1.15 -3.81
N GLU A 27 2.37 0.44 -4.75
CA GLU A 27 2.42 0.76 -6.18
C GLU A 27 1.11 0.42 -6.90
N VAL A 28 0.88 1.06 -8.05
CA VAL A 28 -0.21 0.70 -8.96
C VAL A 28 0.37 -0.28 -9.98
N MET A 29 -0.22 -1.47 -10.07
CA MET A 29 0.22 -2.49 -11.01
C MET A 29 -0.54 -2.37 -12.33
N ASP A 30 0.19 -2.44 -13.44
CA ASP A 30 -0.40 -2.49 -14.77
C ASP A 30 -1.12 -3.82 -14.99
N ILE A 31 -2.43 -3.74 -15.30
CA ILE A 31 -3.27 -4.90 -15.58
C ILE A 31 -4.25 -4.58 -16.71
N ARG A 32 -4.60 -5.59 -17.53
CA ARG A 32 -5.45 -5.39 -18.72
C ARG A 32 -6.83 -4.81 -18.41
N HIS A 33 -7.40 -5.11 -17.24
CA HIS A 33 -8.71 -4.60 -16.83
C HIS A 33 -8.78 -4.38 -15.32
N GLY A 34 -9.35 -3.25 -14.91
CA GLY A 34 -9.57 -2.91 -13.51
C GLY A 34 -8.40 -2.14 -12.89
N CYS A 35 -8.30 -2.22 -11.57
CA CYS A 35 -7.24 -1.58 -10.78
C CYS A 35 -6.64 -2.62 -9.84
N ARG A 36 -5.30 -2.72 -9.82
CA ARG A 36 -4.56 -3.52 -8.83
C ARG A 36 -3.56 -2.64 -8.12
N ILE A 37 -3.63 -2.65 -6.80
CA ILE A 37 -2.66 -2.01 -5.92
C ILE A 37 -1.78 -3.11 -5.34
N GLY A 38 -0.47 -3.01 -5.56
CA GLY A 38 0.53 -3.88 -4.96
C GLY A 38 1.05 -3.27 -3.66
N VAL A 39 1.24 -4.10 -2.64
CA VAL A 39 1.87 -3.71 -1.37
C VAL A 39 2.90 -4.77 -1.00
N THR A 40 4.10 -4.33 -0.62
CA THR A 40 5.16 -5.18 -0.09
C THR A 40 5.54 -4.70 1.30
N ILE A 41 5.49 -5.58 2.29
CA ILE A 41 5.90 -5.30 3.68
C ILE A 41 7.06 -6.25 4.02
N PRO A 42 8.17 -5.76 4.61
CA PRO A 42 9.22 -6.62 5.13
C PRO A 42 8.66 -7.63 6.13
N ALA A 43 9.01 -8.90 5.98
CA ALA A 43 8.69 -9.88 7.00
C ALA A 43 9.45 -9.53 8.30
N PRO A 44 8.86 -9.76 9.49
CA PRO A 44 9.61 -9.65 10.73
C PRO A 44 10.82 -10.56 10.65
N ASN A 45 11.99 -10.07 11.05
CA ASN A 45 13.18 -10.91 11.13
C ASN A 45 12.88 -12.01 12.15
N ALA A 46 13.00 -13.28 11.77
CA ALA A 46 12.82 -14.42 12.68
C ALA A 46 13.75 -14.32 13.92
N ASP A 47 14.84 -13.55 13.80
CA ASP A 47 15.80 -13.28 14.88
C ASP A 47 15.35 -12.21 15.89
N GLN A 48 14.29 -11.44 15.62
CA GLN A 48 13.80 -10.36 16.50
C GLN A 48 12.88 -10.85 17.63
N GLU A 49 12.38 -12.08 17.56
CA GLU A 49 11.45 -12.64 18.56
C GLU A 49 12.16 -13.19 19.82
N SER A 50 13.50 -13.16 19.85
CA SER A 50 14.31 -13.64 21.00
C SER A 50 14.77 -12.52 21.95
N ARG A 51 14.12 -11.34 21.96
CA ARG A 51 14.43 -10.24 22.89
C ARG A 51 13.34 -10.00 23.92
#